data_AF-A0AAW5CKU8-F1
#
_entry.id   AF-A0AAW5CKU8-F1
#
_cell.length_a   1.000
_cell.length_b   1.000
_cell.length_c   1.000
_cell.angle_alpha   90.00
_cell.angle_beta   90.00
_cell.angle_gamma   90.00
#
_symmetry.space_group_name_H-M   'P 1'
#
loop_
_entity.id
_entity.type
_entity.pdbx_description
1 polymer ?
#
loop_
_entity_poly.entity_id
_entity_poly.type
_entity_poly.pdbx_seq_one_letter_code
_entity_poly.pdbx_strand_id
1 'polypeptide(L)'
;MTDEEKEKYRDGLIATCKVYCHIDYDDDMEILELMFDVTMQEMTELIPNFDQYSLTSRQKLLAFISVKELYDNRDKYRSDTKLLASAASSMLLKEIYGGAAQ
;
A
#
# COMPACT_ATOMS: atom_id res chain seq x y z
N MET A 1 18.72 -6.87 -9.22
CA MET A 1 17.83 -8.03 -9.05
C MET A 1 17.25 -8.39 -10.40
N THR A 2 17.19 -9.67 -10.71
CA THR A 2 16.41 -10.21 -11.85
C THR A 2 14.92 -10.00 -11.61
N ASP A 3 14.10 -10.17 -12.64
CA ASP A 3 12.64 -10.00 -12.50
C ASP A 3 12.05 -11.06 -11.55
N GLU A 4 12.53 -12.30 -11.62
CA GLU A 4 12.15 -13.39 -10.69
C GLU A 4 12.53 -13.07 -9.23
N GLU A 5 13.69 -12.46 -8.99
CA GLU A 5 14.10 -12.04 -7.65
C GLU A 5 13.21 -10.91 -7.10
N LYS A 6 12.78 -9.99 -7.97
CA LYS A 6 11.91 -8.88 -7.59
C LYS A 6 10.51 -9.36 -7.25
N GLU A 7 9.96 -10.26 -8.05
CA GLU A 7 8.67 -10.91 -7.81
C GLU A 7 8.69 -11.63 -6.46
N LYS A 8 9.68 -12.50 -6.24
CA LYS A 8 9.84 -13.22 -4.97
C LYS A 8 10.01 -12.29 -3.76
N TYR A 9 10.73 -11.17 -3.92
CA TYR A 9 10.89 -10.19 -2.86
C TYR A 9 9.57 -9.48 -2.53
N ARG A 10 8.83 -9.06 -3.56
CA ARG A 10 7.50 -8.45 -3.42
C ARG A 10 6.54 -9.42 -2.72
N ASP A 11 6.47 -10.66 -3.20
CA ASP A 11 5.59 -11.69 -2.63
C ASP A 11 5.93 -11.99 -1.17
N GLY A 12 7.22 -12.03 -0.83
CA GLY A 12 7.67 -12.18 0.55
C GLY A 12 7.22 -11.03 1.47
N LEU A 13 7.22 -9.79 0.97
CA LEU A 13 6.71 -8.63 1.72
C LEU A 13 5.20 -8.71 1.90
N ILE A 14 4.46 -9.07 0.85
CA ILE A 14 2.99 -9.21 0.89
C ILE A 14 2.58 -10.34 1.84
N ALA A 15 3.26 -11.49 1.79
CA ALA A 15 3.01 -12.60 2.71
C ALA A 15 3.23 -12.19 4.18
N THR A 16 4.30 -11.42 4.44
CA THR A 16 4.57 -10.87 5.77
C THR A 16 3.49 -9.87 6.18
N CYS A 17 3.04 -9.02 5.25
CA CYS A 17 1.98 -8.04 5.47
C CYS A 17 0.63 -8.70 5.78
N LYS A 18 0.28 -9.79 5.08
CA LYS A 18 -0.91 -10.62 5.35
C LYS A 18 -0.95 -11.06 6.82
N VAL A 19 0.18 -11.62 7.29
CA VAL A 19 0.33 -12.07 8.68
C VAL A 19 0.21 -10.90 9.66
N TYR A 20 0.89 -9.78 9.38
CA TYR A 20 0.82 -8.57 10.22
C TYR A 20 -0.60 -7.99 10.32
N CYS A 21 -1.34 -7.97 9.21
CA CYS A 21 -2.69 -7.44 9.14
C CYS A 21 -3.73 -8.38 9.75
N HIS A 22 -3.35 -9.63 10.06
CA HIS A 22 -4.25 -10.71 10.48
C HIS A 22 -5.34 -11.01 9.44
N ILE A 23 -4.96 -11.06 8.16
CA ILE A 23 -5.86 -11.40 7.05
C ILE A 23 -5.83 -12.91 6.86
N ASP A 24 -6.95 -13.57 7.15
CA ASP A 24 -7.15 -15.02 7.05
C ASP A 24 -8.01 -15.45 5.86
N TYR A 25 -8.69 -14.50 5.21
CA TYR A 25 -9.51 -14.73 4.01
C TYR A 25 -8.64 -14.82 2.76
N ASP A 26 -8.80 -15.89 1.99
CA ASP A 26 -8.03 -16.11 0.76
C ASP A 26 -8.52 -15.26 -0.42
N ASP A 27 -9.79 -14.86 -0.44
CA ASP A 27 -10.36 -13.91 -1.41
C ASP A 27 -9.86 -12.48 -1.21
N ASP A 28 -9.33 -12.15 -0.04
CA ASP A 28 -8.74 -10.83 0.24
C ASP A 28 -7.29 -10.68 -0.27
N MET A 29 -6.73 -11.69 -0.94
CA MET A 29 -5.37 -11.61 -1.48
C MET A 29 -5.24 -10.55 -2.59
N GLU A 30 -6.15 -10.51 -3.56
CA GLU A 30 -6.10 -9.55 -4.66
C GLU A 30 -6.17 -8.09 -4.15
N ILE A 31 -7.03 -7.82 -3.16
CA ILE A 31 -7.15 -6.49 -2.57
C ILE A 31 -5.93 -6.13 -1.70
N LEU A 32 -5.34 -7.10 -1.00
CA LEU A 32 -4.11 -6.91 -0.24
C LEU A 32 -2.94 -6.52 -1.17
N GLU A 33 -2.78 -7.22 -2.29
CA GLU A 33 -1.77 -6.89 -3.29
C GLU A 33 -1.94 -5.47 -3.83
N LEU A 34 -3.18 -5.09 -4.15
CA LEU A 34 -3.50 -3.74 -4.62
C LEU A 34 -3.18 -2.67 -3.57
N MET A 35 -3.59 -2.87 -2.31
CA MET A 35 -3.29 -1.94 -1.21
C MET A 35 -1.78 -1.81 -0.97
N PHE A 36 -1.03 -2.90 -1.12
CA PHE A 36 0.42 -2.89 -1.02
C PHE A 36 1.05 -2.08 -2.15
N ASP A 37 0.61 -2.26 -3.39
CA ASP A 37 1.13 -1.51 -4.55
C ASP A 37 0.82 -0.01 -4.43
N VAL A 38 -0.39 0.36 -4.01
CA VAL A 38 -0.76 1.76 -3.70
C VAL A 38 0.18 2.33 -2.64
N THR A 39 0.46 1.57 -1.58
CA THR A 39 1.38 2.00 -0.52
C THR A 39 2.80 2.20 -1.06
N MET A 40 3.29 1.32 -1.95
CA MET A 40 4.61 1.49 -2.58
C MET A 40 4.67 2.72 -3.48
N GLN A 41 3.60 3.01 -4.22
CA GLN A 41 3.48 4.22 -5.04
C GLN A 41 3.56 5.47 -4.15
N GLU A 42 2.75 5.54 -3.09
CA GLU A 42 2.77 6.67 -2.17
C GLU A 42 4.16 6.88 -1.54
N MET A 43 4.83 5.80 -1.13
CA MET A 43 6.19 5.89 -0.59
C MET A 43 7.20 6.35 -1.64
N THR A 44 7.03 5.95 -2.90
CA THR A 44 7.87 6.39 -4.03
C THR A 44 7.71 7.89 -4.29
N GLU A 45 6.49 8.41 -4.21
CA GLU A 45 6.17 9.83 -4.38
C GLU A 45 6.72 10.68 -3.24
N LEU A 46 6.62 10.20 -2.00
CA LEU A 46 6.90 10.99 -0.80
C LEU A 46 8.35 10.88 -0.29
N ILE A 47 9.03 9.76 -0.55
CA ILE A 47 10.38 9.50 -0.01
C ILE A 47 11.42 9.68 -1.13
N PRO A 48 12.31 10.68 -1.03
CA PRO A 48 13.37 10.86 -2.01
C PRO A 48 14.29 9.63 -2.10
N ASN A 49 14.61 9.22 -3.33
CA ASN A 49 15.45 8.04 -3.61
C ASN A 49 14.89 6.73 -3.01
N PHE A 50 13.57 6.62 -2.87
CA PHE A 50 12.94 5.37 -2.47
C PHE A 50 13.23 4.25 -3.48
N ASP A 51 13.60 3.08 -2.97
CA ASP A 51 13.78 1.87 -3.75
C ASP A 51 12.87 0.78 -3.19
N GLN A 52 11.80 0.48 -3.92
CA GLN A 52 10.82 -0.54 -3.56
C GLN A 52 11.39 -1.98 -3.52
N TYR A 53 12.61 -2.19 -4.03
CA TYR A 53 13.30 -3.48 -3.97
C TYR A 53 14.40 -3.51 -2.91
N SER A 54 14.54 -2.46 -2.12
CA SER A 54 15.56 -2.33 -1.07
C SER A 54 15.05 -1.56 0.15
N LEU A 55 13.91 -2.00 0.71
CA LEU A 55 13.33 -1.33 1.88
C LEU A 55 14.16 -1.56 3.14
N THR A 56 14.43 -0.48 3.86
CA THR A 56 14.88 -0.54 5.26
C THR A 56 13.78 -1.10 6.15
N SER A 57 14.13 -1.60 7.35
CA SER A 57 13.12 -2.11 8.31
C SER A 57 12.07 -1.07 8.69
N ARG A 58 12.44 0.22 8.73
CA ARG A 58 11.48 1.32 8.98
C ARG A 58 10.49 1.48 7.84
N GLN A 59 10.96 1.43 6.59
CA GLN A 59 10.10 1.50 5.41
C GLN A 59 9.16 0.30 5.33
N LYS A 60 9.64 -0.92 5.66
CA LYS A 60 8.77 -2.11 5.74
C LYS A 60 7.66 -1.94 6.77
N LEU A 61 7.99 -1.48 7.97
CA LEU A 61 7.00 -1.24 9.02
C LEU A 61 5.98 -0.17 8.63
N LEU A 62 6.44 0.94 8.02
CA LEU A 62 5.54 1.98 7.50
C LEU A 62 4.58 1.41 6.46
N ALA A 63 5.08 0.61 5.51
CA ALA A 63 4.24 -0.02 4.51
C ALA A 63 3.16 -0.91 5.15
N PHE A 64 3.54 -1.73 6.12
CA PHE A 64 2.59 -2.63 6.79
C PHE A 64 1.53 -1.88 7.60
N ILE A 65 1.90 -0.77 8.26
CA ILE A 65 0.94 0.08 8.97
C ILE A 65 -0.04 0.73 7.98
N SER A 66 0.45 1.27 6.86
CA SER A 66 -0.38 1.88 5.82
C SER A 66 -1.37 0.88 5.22
N VAL A 67 -0.90 -0.31 4.86
CA VAL A 67 -1.77 -1.38 4.33
C VAL A 67 -2.80 -1.81 5.37
N LYS A 68 -2.39 -1.97 6.64
CA LYS A 68 -3.32 -2.30 7.72
C LYS A 68 -4.39 -1.24 7.90
N GLU A 69 -4.03 0.04 7.83
CA GLU A 69 -4.98 1.15 7.94
C GLU A 69 -5.99 1.14 6.76
N LEU A 70 -5.52 0.88 5.54
CA LEU A 70 -6.38 0.73 4.35
C LEU A 70 -7.35 -0.45 4.52
N TYR A 71 -6.85 -1.59 5.00
CA TYR A 71 -7.63 -2.81 5.15
C TYR A 71 -8.65 -2.76 6.29
N ASP A 72 -8.25 -2.31 7.48
CA ASP A 72 -9.09 -2.26 8.69
C ASP A 72 -10.21 -1.21 8.57
N ASN A 73 -9.96 -0.13 7.81
CA ASN A 73 -10.92 0.96 7.67
C ASN A 73 -11.71 0.93 6.36
N ARG A 74 -11.62 -0.14 5.56
CA ARG A 74 -12.37 -0.30 4.30
C ARG A 74 -13.88 -0.04 4.45
N ASP A 75 -14.46 -0.46 5.57
CA ASP A 75 -15.88 -0.27 5.88
C ASP A 75 -16.19 1.09 6.55
N LYS A 76 -15.22 1.74 7.21
CA LYS A 76 -15.43 3.09 7.75
C LYS A 76 -15.63 4.12 6.64
N TYR A 77 -14.87 3.99 5.55
CA TYR A 77 -15.07 4.80 4.36
C TYR A 77 -16.45 4.51 3.72
N ARG A 78 -16.95 3.27 3.79
CA ARG A 78 -18.25 2.91 3.23
C ARG A 78 -19.44 3.63 3.90
N SER A 79 -19.37 3.87 5.22
CA SER A 79 -20.46 4.52 5.97
C SER A 79 -20.35 6.05 6.00
N ASP A 80 -19.15 6.61 5.94
CA ASP A 80 -18.93 8.05 5.80
C ASP A 80 -18.48 8.40 4.37
N THR A 81 -19.48 8.59 3.51
CA THR A 81 -19.29 8.94 2.09
C THR A 81 -18.36 10.13 1.86
N LYS A 82 -18.23 11.06 2.83
CA LYS A 82 -17.32 12.21 2.71
C LYS A 82 -15.86 11.81 2.91
N LEU A 83 -15.57 10.90 3.85
CA LEU A 83 -14.22 10.38 4.06
C LEU A 83 -13.77 9.50 2.89
N LEU A 84 -14.66 8.63 2.39
CA LEU A 84 -14.37 7.83 1.18
C LEU A 84 -14.13 8.71 -0.03
N ALA A 85 -15.01 9.69 -0.27
CA ALA A 85 -14.85 10.63 -1.37
C ALA A 85 -13.54 11.41 -1.24
N SER A 86 -13.12 11.77 -0.02
CA SER A 86 -11.87 12.49 0.22
C SER A 86 -10.64 11.61 -0.03
N ALA A 87 -10.64 10.37 0.45
CA ALA A 87 -9.55 9.42 0.21
C ALA A 87 -9.43 9.07 -1.29
N ALA A 88 -10.55 8.76 -1.94
CA ALA A 88 -10.61 8.51 -3.37
C ALA A 88 -10.23 9.76 -4.19
N SER A 89 -10.63 10.96 -3.77
CA SER A 89 -10.23 12.21 -4.42
C SER A 89 -8.75 12.48 -4.24
N SER A 90 -8.17 12.17 -3.08
CA SER A 90 -6.73 12.30 -2.84
C SER A 90 -5.93 11.38 -3.76
N MET A 91 -6.33 10.10 -3.85
CA MET A 91 -5.76 9.15 -4.80
C MET A 91 -5.90 9.64 -6.24
N LEU A 92 -7.10 10.09 -6.65
CA LEU A 92 -7.34 10.65 -7.98
C LEU A 92 -6.50 11.90 -8.28
N LEU A 93 -6.33 12.80 -7.30
CA LEU A 93 -5.49 13.98 -7.46
C LEU A 93 -4.02 13.60 -7.61
N LYS A 94 -3.52 12.62 -6.84
CA LYS A 94 -2.16 12.09 -7.00
C LYS A 94 -1.96 11.48 -8.38
N GLU A 95 -2.93 10.73 -8.90
CA GLU A 95 -2.90 10.21 -10.27
C GLU A 95 -2.87 11.33 -11.33
N ILE A 96 -3.68 12.39 -11.16
CA ILE A 96 -3.74 13.53 -12.09
C ILE A 96 -2.44 14.35 -12.07
N TYR A 97 -1.84 14.53 -10.90
CA TYR A 97 -0.71 15.45 -10.69
C TYR A 97 0.64 14.76 -10.46
N GLY A 98 0.70 13.42 -10.54
CA GLY A 98 1.92 12.63 -10.38
C GLY A 98 2.48 12.62 -8.96
N GLY A 99 1.62 12.69 -7.94
CA GLY A 99 2.02 12.52 -6.55
C GLY A 99 2.87 13.62 -5.91
N ALA A 100 3.25 14.64 -6.67
CA ALA A 100 4.01 15.77 -6.16
C ALA A 100 3.12 16.62 -5.24
N ALA A 101 3.19 16.36 -3.94
CA ALA A 101 2.69 17.27 -2.92
C ALA A 101 3.31 18.66 -3.17
N GLN A 102 2.44 19.68 -3.28
CA GLN A 102 2.82 21.08 -3.26
C GLN A 102 3.21 21.50 -1.84
#